data_AF-A0A5B1AT45-F1
#
_entry.id   AF-A0A5B1AT45-F1
#
_cell.length_a   1.000
_cell.length_b   1.000
_cell.length_c   1.000
_cell.angle_alpha   90.00
_cell.angle_beta   90.00
_cell.angle_gamma   90.00
#
_symmetry.space_group_name_H-M   'P 1'
#
loop_
_entity.id
_entity.type
_entity.pdbx_description
1 polymer ?
#
loop_
_entity_poly.entity_id
_entity_poly.type
_entity_poly.pdbx_seq_one_letter_code
_entity_poly.pdbx_strand_id
1 'polypeptide(L)'
;MIAALHHDMLPPTLHVDRPSPHVDWSAGTVRLLTEPTSWPHTDHPRTAAVSSFGISGTNAHVIVRQPPAPIATTVPLPASTLPLPVWPLSARTPSALVAQADRLYHHLTQHPDLDPMDVAYSL
;
A
#
# COMPACT_ATOMS: atom_id res chain seq x y z
N MET A 1 -5.41 -1.25 -6.17
CA MET A 1 -5.34 -2.65 -5.69
C MET A 1 -4.22 -2.87 -4.69
N ILE A 2 -2.99 -2.38 -4.93
CA ILE A 2 -1.89 -2.47 -3.95
C ILE A 2 -2.29 -1.91 -2.58
N ALA A 3 -2.87 -0.71 -2.50
CA ALA A 3 -3.36 -0.16 -1.24
C ALA A 3 -4.44 -1.05 -0.57
N ALA A 4 -5.32 -1.68 -1.35
CA ALA A 4 -6.34 -2.59 -0.81
C ALA A 4 -5.71 -3.86 -0.19
N LEU A 5 -4.60 -4.35 -0.77
CA LEU A 5 -3.82 -5.45 -0.21
C LEU A 5 -3.06 -5.06 1.07
N HIS A 6 -2.55 -3.83 1.15
CA HIS A 6 -1.84 -3.34 2.35
C HIS A 6 -2.78 -3.07 3.53
N HIS A 7 -4.01 -2.60 3.26
CA HIS A 7 -4.98 -2.22 4.29
C HIS A 7 -6.03 -3.30 4.54
N ASP A 8 -5.90 -4.48 3.92
CA ASP A 8 -6.84 -5.59 4.07
C ASP A 8 -8.31 -5.19 3.82
N MET A 9 -8.54 -4.24 2.91
CA MET A 9 -9.84 -3.59 2.68
C MET A 9 -10.05 -3.36 1.19
N LEU A 10 -11.18 -3.85 0.68
CA LEU A 10 -11.62 -3.58 -0.68
C LEU A 10 -12.38 -2.24 -0.71
N PRO A 11 -11.94 -1.25 -1.52
CA PRO A 11 -12.60 0.05 -1.61
C PRO A 11 -13.91 -0.03 -2.41
N PRO A 12 -14.93 0.78 -2.07
CA PRO A 12 -16.17 0.81 -2.83
C PRO A 12 -15.96 1.35 -4.24
N THR A 13 -16.77 0.85 -5.17
CA THR A 13 -16.95 1.46 -6.49
C THR A 13 -17.93 2.60 -6.35
N LEU A 14 -17.48 3.82 -6.65
CA LEU A 14 -18.30 5.03 -6.55
C LEU A 14 -19.19 5.21 -7.79
N HIS A 15 -20.21 6.06 -7.66
CA HIS A 15 -21.17 6.39 -8.72
C HIS A 15 -21.95 5.19 -9.26
N VAL A 16 -22.27 4.24 -8.37
CA VAL A 16 -23.13 3.10 -8.66
C VAL A 16 -24.50 3.34 -8.03
N ASP A 17 -25.49 3.72 -8.84
CA ASP A 17 -26.89 3.80 -8.38
C ASP A 17 -27.56 2.41 -8.41
N ARG A 18 -27.34 1.67 -9.51
CA ARG A 18 -27.82 0.30 -9.71
C ARG A 18 -26.85 -0.47 -10.62
N PRO A 19 -26.73 -1.80 -10.46
CA PRO A 19 -25.97 -2.62 -11.40
C PRO A 19 -26.51 -2.48 -12.83
N SER A 20 -25.61 -2.60 -13.82
CA SER A 20 -26.00 -2.53 -15.24
C SER A 20 -27.00 -3.64 -15.58
N PRO A 21 -28.12 -3.32 -16.26
CA PRO A 21 -29.09 -4.34 -16.69
C PRO A 21 -28.57 -5.21 -17.85
N HIS A 22 -27.44 -4.82 -18.46
CA HIS A 22 -26.82 -5.56 -19.57
C HIS A 22 -25.88 -6.68 -19.11
N VAL A 23 -25.71 -6.85 -17.80
CA VAL A 23 -24.91 -7.91 -17.20
C VAL A 23 -25.85 -8.82 -16.43
N ASP A 24 -25.77 -10.13 -16.67
CA ASP A 24 -26.45 -11.13 -15.84
C ASP A 24 -25.65 -11.33 -14.54
N TRP A 25 -26.11 -10.67 -13.47
CA TRP A 25 -25.50 -10.76 -12.15
C TRP A 25 -25.87 -12.05 -11.39
N SER A 26 -26.84 -12.83 -11.87
CA SER A 26 -27.31 -14.05 -11.20
C SER A 26 -26.38 -15.26 -11.42
N ALA A 27 -25.54 -15.20 -12.46
CA ALA A 27 -24.61 -16.26 -12.84
C ALA A 27 -23.43 -16.49 -11.86
N GLY A 28 -23.28 -15.66 -10.83
CA GLY A 28 -22.76 -16.11 -9.53
C GLY A 28 -21.25 -16.09 -9.27
N THR A 29 -20.40 -15.53 -10.13
CA THR A 29 -18.94 -15.50 -9.88
C THR A 29 -18.36 -14.11 -9.62
N VAL A 30 -19.16 -13.06 -9.82
CA VAL A 30 -18.74 -11.66 -9.59
C VAL A 30 -19.84 -10.89 -8.86
N ARG A 31 -19.43 -9.95 -8.01
CA ARG A 31 -20.32 -9.04 -7.29
C ARG A 31 -19.79 -7.63 -7.39
N LEU A 32 -20.68 -6.67 -7.68
CA LEU A 32 -20.34 -5.25 -7.65
C LEU A 32 -20.12 -4.80 -6.21
N LEU A 33 -18.98 -4.18 -5.95
CA LEU A 33 -18.59 -3.73 -4.62
C LEU A 33 -19.00 -2.27 -4.42
N THR A 34 -20.11 -2.03 -3.72
CA THR A 34 -20.65 -0.68 -3.48
C THR A 34 -20.30 -0.11 -2.10
N GLU A 35 -19.78 -0.95 -1.19
CA GLU A 35 -19.40 -0.57 0.17
C GLU A 35 -17.97 -1.01 0.48
N PRO A 36 -17.24 -0.27 1.33
CA PRO A 36 -15.95 -0.73 1.83
C PRO A 36 -16.12 -2.08 2.52
N THR A 37 -15.39 -3.09 2.06
CA THR A 37 -15.54 -4.46 2.58
C THR A 37 -14.20 -4.99 3.02
N SER A 38 -14.13 -5.58 4.22
CA SER A 38 -12.91 -6.28 4.67
C SER A 38 -12.53 -7.36 3.68
N TRP A 39 -11.25 -7.39 3.29
CA TRP A 39 -10.73 -8.43 2.44
C TRP A 39 -10.43 -9.66 3.32
N PRO A 40 -11.23 -10.74 3.23
CA PRO A 40 -11.11 -11.85 4.15
C PRO A 40 -9.70 -12.46 4.11
N HIS A 41 -9.22 -12.85 5.28
CA HIS A 41 -8.03 -13.66 5.41
C HIS A 41 -8.41 -15.12 5.23
N THR A 42 -7.74 -15.81 4.30
CA THR A 42 -7.94 -17.24 4.02
C THR A 42 -6.57 -17.91 3.94
N ASP A 43 -6.54 -19.23 3.78
CA ASP A 43 -5.28 -19.98 3.60
C ASP A 43 -4.56 -19.64 2.28
N HIS A 44 -5.17 -18.83 1.42
CA HIS A 44 -4.61 -18.38 0.16
C HIS A 44 -4.24 -16.88 0.21
N PRO A 45 -3.07 -16.48 -0.31
CA PRO A 45 -2.74 -15.08 -0.41
C PRO A 45 -3.76 -14.34 -1.27
N ARG A 46 -4.19 -13.17 -0.77
CA ARG A 46 -5.13 -12.32 -1.48
C ARG A 46 -4.59 -12.03 -2.89
N THR A 47 -5.43 -12.26 -3.87
CA THR A 47 -5.06 -12.13 -5.29
C THR A 47 -6.10 -11.25 -5.98
N ALA A 48 -5.62 -10.30 -6.76
CA ALA A 48 -6.43 -9.33 -7.49
C ALA A 48 -6.07 -9.37 -8.97
N ALA A 49 -7.07 -9.18 -9.83
CA ALA A 49 -6.85 -8.90 -11.23
C ALA A 49 -7.02 -7.40 -11.51
N VAL A 50 -6.16 -6.84 -12.35
CA VAL A 50 -6.28 -5.48 -12.88
C VAL A 50 -6.29 -5.58 -14.39
N SER A 51 -7.40 -5.13 -15.00
CA SER A 51 -7.57 -5.10 -16.45
C SER A 51 -7.56 -3.67 -16.95
N SER A 52 -6.96 -3.44 -18.12
CA SER A 52 -7.00 -2.18 -18.86
C SER A 52 -7.28 -2.47 -20.33
N PHE A 53 -8.26 -1.76 -20.90
CA PHE A 53 -8.72 -1.94 -22.28
C PHE A 53 -8.62 -0.60 -23.01
N GLY A 54 -7.69 -0.49 -23.95
CA GLY A 54 -7.44 0.72 -24.72
C GLY A 54 -8.43 0.88 -25.88
N ILE A 55 -8.78 2.12 -26.22
CA ILE A 55 -9.69 2.44 -27.33
C ILE A 55 -9.20 1.94 -28.70
N SER A 56 -7.88 1.81 -28.88
CA SER A 56 -7.26 1.23 -30.07
C SER A 56 -7.40 -0.29 -30.18
N GLY A 57 -7.95 -0.95 -29.15
CA GLY A 57 -8.04 -2.40 -29.03
C GLY A 57 -6.86 -3.08 -28.33
N THR A 58 -5.86 -2.32 -27.85
CA THR A 58 -4.77 -2.88 -27.05
C THR A 58 -5.22 -3.15 -25.62
N ASN A 59 -5.06 -4.39 -25.17
CA ASN A 59 -5.51 -4.84 -23.86
C ASN A 59 -4.31 -5.26 -22.98
N ALA A 60 -4.39 -4.97 -21.69
CA ALA A 60 -3.42 -5.40 -20.70
C ALA A 60 -4.14 -6.00 -19.48
N HIS A 61 -3.54 -7.03 -18.90
CA HIS A 61 -4.08 -7.72 -17.73
C HIS A 61 -2.94 -8.09 -16.78
N VAL A 62 -3.11 -7.80 -15.50
CA VAL A 62 -2.13 -8.07 -14.45
C VAL A 62 -2.79 -8.78 -13.29
N ILE A 63 -2.16 -9.86 -12.85
CA ILE A 63 -2.50 -10.53 -11.59
C ILE A 63 -1.54 -10.04 -10.51
N VAL A 64 -2.09 -9.49 -9.44
CA VAL A 64 -1.35 -8.97 -8.28
C VAL A 64 -1.66 -9.86 -7.09
N ARG A 65 -0.62 -10.33 -6.40
CA ARG A 65 -0.74 -11.20 -5.24
C ARG A 65 -0.12 -10.54 -4.03
N GLN A 66 -0.74 -10.73 -2.86
CA GLN A 66 -0.15 -10.38 -1.58
C GLN A 66 1.24 -11.03 -1.44
N PRO A 67 2.28 -10.30 -1.01
CA PRO A 67 3.59 -10.90 -0.78
C PRO A 67 3.51 -11.94 0.36
N PRO A 68 4.45 -12.90 0.42
CA PRO A 68 4.57 -13.75 1.59
C PRO A 68 4.78 -12.88 2.85
N ALA A 69 4.33 -13.38 3.99
CA ALA A 69 4.59 -12.71 5.26
C ALA A 69 6.10 -12.46 5.41
N PRO A 70 6.53 -11.26 5.84
CA PRO A 70 7.94 -11.02 6.12
C PRO A 70 8.43 -12.07 7.10
N ILE A 71 9.49 -12.77 6.73
CA ILE A 71 10.22 -13.60 7.71
C ILE A 71 10.80 -12.59 8.68
N ALA A 72 10.39 -12.64 9.95
CA ALA A 72 11.00 -11.84 10.99
C ALA A 72 12.46 -12.29 11.14
N THR A 73 13.36 -11.67 10.39
CA THR A 73 14.79 -11.77 10.62
C THR A 73 15.11 -10.91 11.83
N THR A 74 14.70 -11.36 13.02
CA THR A 74 15.32 -10.96 14.28
C THR A 74 16.71 -11.59 14.30
N VAL A 75 17.62 -11.08 13.49
CA VAL A 75 19.04 -11.18 13.83
C VAL A 75 19.19 -10.21 14.99
N PRO A 76 19.50 -10.68 16.21
CA PRO A 76 19.83 -9.77 17.28
C PRO A 76 21.08 -9.04 16.82
N LEU A 77 20.93 -7.78 16.39
CA LEU A 77 22.07 -6.90 16.31
C LEU A 77 22.63 -6.88 17.74
N PRO A 78 23.94 -7.16 17.95
CA PRO A 78 24.53 -6.92 19.26
C PRO A 78 24.14 -5.51 19.66
N ALA A 79 23.78 -5.30 20.93
CA ALA A 79 23.47 -4.00 21.49
C ALA A 79 24.73 -3.12 21.39
N SER A 80 24.99 -2.66 20.18
CA SER A 80 25.97 -1.66 19.85
C SER A 80 25.39 -0.42 20.48
N THR A 81 26.18 0.18 21.36
CA THR A 81 26.08 1.59 21.72
C THR A 81 26.27 2.39 20.43
N LEU A 82 25.27 2.35 19.56
CA LEU A 82 25.31 3.04 18.29
C LEU A 82 25.38 4.53 18.60
N PRO A 83 26.26 5.28 17.92
CA PRO A 83 26.21 6.72 17.98
C PRO A 83 24.80 7.18 17.62
N LEU A 84 24.34 8.28 18.23
CA LEU A 84 23.08 8.93 17.90
C LEU A 84 22.83 8.86 16.38
N PRO A 85 21.65 8.40 15.93
CA PRO A 85 21.39 8.25 14.51
C PRO A 85 21.66 9.60 13.81
N VAL A 86 22.39 9.56 12.71
CA VAL A 86 22.59 10.72 11.83
C VAL A 86 21.46 10.70 10.81
N TRP A 87 20.74 11.80 10.70
CA TRP A 87 19.57 11.93 9.82
C TRP A 87 19.96 12.83 8.65
N PRO A 88 20.56 12.29 7.57
CA PRO A 88 20.93 13.10 6.42
C PRO A 88 19.66 13.63 5.76
N LEU A 89 19.62 14.94 5.48
CA LEU A 89 18.57 15.56 4.70
C LEU A 89 19.20 16.33 3.55
N SER A 90 18.64 16.17 2.35
CA SER A 90 19.09 16.89 1.17
C SER A 90 17.89 17.35 0.35
N ALA A 91 18.06 18.48 -0.35
CA ALA A 91 17.09 18.97 -1.30
C ALA A 91 17.78 19.90 -2.31
N ARG A 92 17.13 20.12 -3.46
CA ARG A 92 17.68 20.97 -4.54
C ARG A 92 17.75 22.45 -4.17
N THR A 93 16.89 22.93 -3.27
CA THR A 93 16.84 24.32 -2.84
C THR A 93 16.76 24.41 -1.31
N PRO A 94 17.16 25.53 -0.71
CA PRO A 94 17.02 25.73 0.74
C PRO A 94 15.58 25.61 1.23
N SER A 95 14.60 26.15 0.49
CA SER A 95 13.18 26.03 0.84
C SER A 95 12.67 24.59 0.80
N ALA A 96 13.14 23.79 -0.16
CA ALA A 96 12.79 22.38 -0.24
C ALA A 96 13.44 21.55 0.87
N LEU A 97 14.61 21.98 1.39
CA LEU A 97 15.24 21.32 2.54
C LEU A 97 14.42 21.52 3.82
N VAL A 98 13.92 22.74 4.05
CA VAL A 98 13.00 23.03 5.16
C VAL A 98 11.73 22.19 5.02
N ALA A 99 11.11 22.17 3.83
CA ALA A 99 9.92 21.35 3.59
C ALA A 99 10.17 19.84 3.76
N GLN A 100 11.37 19.35 3.47
CA GLN A 100 11.73 17.94 3.70
C GLN A 100 11.86 17.65 5.20
N ALA A 101 12.47 18.55 5.97
CA ALA A 101 12.54 18.44 7.43
C ALA A 101 11.13 18.42 8.06
N ASP A 102 10.23 19.30 7.61
CA ASP A 102 8.85 19.35 8.08
C ASP A 102 8.08 18.06 7.75
N ARG A 103 8.26 17.52 6.54
CA ARG A 103 7.66 16.23 6.15
C ARG A 103 8.15 15.08 7.03
N LEU A 104 9.45 15.03 7.30
CA LEU A 104 10.03 14.01 8.16
C LEU A 104 9.48 14.12 9.59
N TYR A 105 9.43 15.34 10.14
CA TYR A 105 8.84 15.59 11.45
C TYR A 105 7.38 15.14 11.53
N HIS A 106 6.56 15.51 10.54
CA HIS A 106 5.15 15.07 10.48
C HIS A 106 5.02 13.55 10.34
N HIS A 107 5.90 12.91 9.56
CA HIS A 107 5.87 11.47 9.40
C HIS A 107 6.18 10.74 10.71
N LEU A 108 7.24 11.14 11.42
CA LEU A 108 7.65 10.55 12.70
C LEU A 108 6.64 10.79 13.81
N THR A 109 6.00 11.97 13.83
CA THR A 109 4.96 12.27 14.82
C THR A 109 3.68 11.46 14.58
N GLN A 110 3.38 11.10 13.33
CA GLN A 110 2.25 10.23 12.98
C GLN A 110 2.54 8.74 13.17
N HIS A 111 3.81 8.33 13.16
CA HIS A 111 4.25 6.93 13.27
C HIS A 111 5.34 6.79 14.36
N PRO A 112 4.97 6.96 15.64
CA PRO A 112 5.92 6.92 16.75
C PRO A 112 6.51 5.52 17.02
N ASP A 113 5.98 4.49 16.36
CA ASP A 113 6.39 3.09 16.43
C ASP A 113 7.57 2.74 15.51
N LEU A 114 7.95 3.63 14.59
CA LEU A 114 9.10 3.42 13.71
C LEU A 114 10.42 3.39 14.48
N ASP A 115 11.32 2.47 14.12
CA ASP A 115 12.68 2.45 14.64
C ASP A 115 13.47 3.65 14.07
N PRO A 116 13.99 4.56 14.92
CA PRO A 116 14.82 5.68 14.48
C PRO A 116 16.03 5.28 13.61
N MET A 117 16.61 4.09 13.85
CA MET A 117 17.74 3.59 13.07
C MET A 117 17.34 3.18 11.66
N ASP A 118 16.19 2.51 11.50
CA ASP A 118 15.67 2.13 10.18
C ASP A 118 15.29 3.36 9.36
N VAL A 119 14.74 4.39 10.02
CA VAL A 119 14.46 5.67 9.38
C VAL A 119 15.76 6.35 8.94
N ALA A 120 16.74 6.46 9.84
CA ALA A 120 18.03 7.07 9.51
C ALA A 120 18.77 6.33 8.39
N TYR A 121 18.69 4.99 8.34
CA TYR A 121 19.27 4.18 7.26
C TYR A 121 18.58 4.40 5.91
N SER A 122 17.30 4.77 5.91
CA SER A 122 16.50 4.98 4.69
C SER A 122 16.63 6.39 4.08
N LEU A 123 17.22 7.35 4.82
CA LEU A 123 17.40 8.76 4.41
C LEU A 123 18.69 8.98 3.60
#